data_AF-A0A0V1KA80-F1
#
_entry.id   AF-A0A0V1KA80-F1
#
_cell.length_a   1.000
_cell.length_b   1.000
_cell.length_c   1.000
_cell.angle_alpha   90.00
_cell.angle_beta   90.00
_cell.angle_gamma   90.00
#
_symmetry.space_group_name_H-M   'P 1'
#
loop_
_entity.id
_entity.type
_entity.pdbx_description
1 polymer ?
#
loop_
_entity_poly.entity_id
_entity_poly.type
_entity_poly.pdbx_seq_one_letter_code
_entity_poly.pdbx_strand_id
1 'polypeptide(L)'
;MIVLLIFSIFPISFSLLFNNFESLTPEDVELEKEALSAMVAGLKPFDSDNFMLESNCLNLGNLAEYQLTWPGINSIQPPILCHEYNRLLHKIRRVTRKMPPEESEICRKMFDIFVNNLVNKEGKLQ
;
A
#
# COMPACT_ATOMS: atom_id res chain seq x y z
N MET A 1 -38.03 -29.34 -19.46
CA MET A 1 -37.22 -28.14 -19.76
C MET A 1 -37.21 -27.18 -18.55
N ILE A 2 -36.58 -27.57 -17.44
CA ILE A 2 -36.42 -26.74 -16.22
C ILE A 2 -34.93 -26.72 -15.76
N VAL A 3 -34.01 -27.10 -16.64
CA VAL A 3 -32.57 -27.25 -16.28
C VAL A 3 -31.72 -26.05 -16.75
N LEU A 4 -32.30 -25.09 -17.48
CA LEU A 4 -31.54 -24.04 -18.18
C LEU A 4 -31.58 -22.65 -17.54
N LEU A 5 -32.23 -22.47 -16.38
CA LEU A 5 -32.39 -21.13 -15.78
C LEU A 5 -31.52 -20.87 -14.53
N ILE A 6 -30.70 -21.84 -14.10
CA ILE A 6 -29.83 -21.67 -12.92
C ILE A 6 -28.44 -21.12 -13.32
N PHE A 7 -28.05 -21.23 -14.59
CA PHE A 7 -26.70 -20.87 -15.05
C PHE A 7 -26.47 -19.36 -15.29
N SER A 8 -27.51 -18.53 -15.28
CA SER A 8 -27.39 -17.10 -15.64
C SER A 8 -27.19 -16.15 -14.45
N ILE A 9 -27.28 -16.62 -13.20
CA ILE A 9 -27.13 -15.76 -12.01
C ILE A 9 -25.82 -16.03 -11.25
N PHE A 10 -25.09 -17.11 -11.59
CA PHE A 10 -23.86 -17.48 -10.89
C PHE A 10 -22.60 -16.62 -11.18
N PRO A 11 -22.39 -15.97 -12.35
CA PRO A 11 -21.11 -15.31 -12.59
C PRO A 11 -21.00 -13.91 -11.95
N ILE A 12 -22.13 -13.27 -11.62
CA ILE A 12 -22.12 -11.92 -11.03
C ILE A 12 -21.83 -11.97 -9.53
N SER A 13 -22.32 -13.02 -8.84
CA SER A 13 -22.04 -13.23 -7.41
C SER A 13 -20.58 -13.65 -7.15
N PHE A 14 -19.94 -14.31 -8.12
CA PHE A 14 -18.53 -14.71 -7.99
C PHE A 14 -17.60 -13.48 -8.01
N SER A 15 -17.85 -12.49 -8.86
CA SER A 15 -17.04 -11.26 -8.93
C SER A 15 -17.09 -10.39 -7.66
N LEU A 16 -18.18 -10.49 -6.88
CA LEU A 16 -18.29 -9.82 -5.58
C LEU A 16 -17.50 -10.53 -4.47
N LEU A 17 -17.27 -11.84 -4.58
CA LEU A 17 -16.44 -12.59 -3.63
C LEU A 17 -14.94 -12.33 -3.84
N PHE A 18 -14.46 -12.20 -5.09
CA PHE A 18 -13.03 -11.92 -5.34
C PHE A 18 -12.60 -10.48 -5.03
N ASN A 19 -13.53 -9.52 -5.02
CA ASN A 19 -13.25 -8.15 -4.56
C ASN A 19 -13.08 -8.03 -3.01
N ASN A 20 -13.38 -9.10 -2.27
CA ASN A 20 -13.27 -9.16 -0.81
C ASN A 20 -12.00 -9.84 -0.29
N PHE A 21 -11.15 -10.39 -1.16
CA PHE A 21 -9.91 -11.08 -0.76
C PHE A 21 -8.63 -10.41 -1.26
N GLU A 22 -8.68 -9.13 -1.63
CA GLU A 22 -7.46 -8.38 -1.85
C GLU A 22 -6.80 -8.13 -0.49
N SER A 23 -5.66 -8.78 -0.26
CA SER A 23 -4.86 -8.66 0.97
C SER A 23 -3.46 -8.20 0.65
N LEU A 24 -2.78 -7.65 1.66
CA LEU A 24 -1.35 -7.39 1.58
C LEU A 24 -0.57 -8.70 1.79
N THR A 25 0.48 -8.89 1.00
CA THR A 25 1.30 -10.12 0.98
C THR A 25 2.77 -9.81 1.26
N PRO A 26 3.61 -10.82 1.53
CA PRO A 26 5.06 -10.62 1.66
C PRO A 26 5.71 -10.03 0.40
N GLU A 27 5.18 -10.33 -0.79
CA GLU A 27 5.68 -9.75 -2.04
C GLU A 27 5.46 -8.23 -2.11
N ASP A 28 4.33 -7.74 -1.57
CA ASP A 28 4.07 -6.30 -1.45
C ASP A 28 5.12 -5.61 -0.56
N VAL A 29 5.59 -6.29 0.49
CA VAL A 29 6.64 -5.79 1.39
C VAL A 29 7.98 -5.69 0.67
N GLU A 30 8.34 -6.67 -0.15
CA GLU A 30 9.57 -6.63 -0.92
C GLU A 30 9.52 -5.57 -2.03
N LEU A 31 8.37 -5.43 -2.71
CA LEU A 31 8.15 -4.36 -3.69
C LEU A 31 8.30 -2.97 -3.05
N GLU A 32 7.77 -2.77 -1.84
CA GLU A 32 7.95 -1.52 -1.08
C GLU A 32 9.45 -1.22 -0.88
N LYS A 33 10.23 -2.18 -0.37
CA LYS A 33 11.67 -2.00 -0.15
C LYS A 33 12.42 -1.67 -1.43
N GLU A 34 12.11 -2.38 -2.52
CA GLU A 34 12.75 -2.18 -3.81
C GLU A 34 12.46 -0.77 -4.33
N ALA A 35 11.20 -0.36 -4.33
CA ALA A 35 10.79 0.98 -4.77
C ALA A 35 11.44 2.10 -3.94
N LEU A 36 11.51 1.95 -2.61
CA LEU A 36 12.17 2.92 -1.74
C LEU A 36 13.67 3.02 -1.98
N SER A 37 14.33 1.89 -2.26
CA SER A 37 15.76 1.86 -2.57
C SER A 37 16.08 2.57 -3.89
N ALA A 38 15.12 2.53 -4.83
CA ALA A 38 15.18 3.16 -6.14
C ALA A 38 14.70 4.61 -6.17
N MET A 39 14.09 5.12 -5.09
CA MET A 39 13.54 6.47 -5.05
C MET A 39 14.59 7.49 -4.62
N VAL A 40 15.14 8.21 -5.62
CA VAL A 40 16.15 9.25 -5.40
C VAL A 40 15.62 10.34 -4.46
N ALA A 41 14.42 10.85 -4.72
CA ALA A 41 13.80 11.88 -3.90
C ALA A 41 13.47 11.39 -2.48
N GLY A 42 13.28 10.08 -2.26
CA GLY A 42 12.96 9.49 -0.95
C GLY A 42 11.51 9.23 -0.67
N LEU A 43 11.02 9.69 0.47
CA LEU A 43 9.60 9.70 0.81
C LEU A 43 9.18 11.14 1.13
N LYS A 44 7.90 11.44 0.99
CA LYS A 44 7.34 12.74 1.39
C LYS A 44 7.59 12.95 2.88
N PRO A 45 8.35 13.97 3.29
CA PRO A 45 8.59 14.22 4.71
C PRO A 45 7.27 14.52 5.41
N PHE A 46 7.14 14.12 6.67
CA PHE A 46 6.04 14.52 7.54
C PHE A 46 6.60 14.81 8.93
N ASP A 47 5.88 15.63 9.69
CA ASP A 47 6.21 15.95 11.07
C ASP A 47 5.72 14.83 11.99
N SER A 48 6.64 14.20 12.72
CA SER A 48 6.32 13.12 13.66
C SER A 48 5.34 13.53 14.75
N ASP A 49 5.28 14.82 15.09
CA ASP A 49 4.35 15.34 16.10
C ASP A 49 2.91 15.38 15.59
N ASN A 50 2.72 15.35 14.26
CA ASN A 50 1.43 15.45 13.58
C ASN A 50 0.92 14.12 13.02
N PHE A 51 1.67 13.02 13.16
CA PHE A 51 1.29 11.73 12.59
C PHE A 51 1.39 10.61 13.63
N MET A 52 0.31 9.84 13.77
CA MET A 52 0.23 8.74 14.73
C MET A 52 1.29 7.67 14.38
N LEU A 53 2.32 7.54 15.21
CA LEU A 53 3.42 6.56 15.03
C LEU A 53 3.05 5.14 15.49
N GLU A 54 1.79 4.91 15.88
CA GLU A 54 1.33 3.57 16.21
C GLU A 54 1.28 2.69 14.96
N SER A 55 2.01 1.58 14.99
CA SER A 55 2.10 0.62 13.89
C SER A 55 0.82 -0.21 13.80
N ASN A 56 -0.13 0.25 12.98
CA ASN A 56 -1.41 -0.38 12.75
C ASN A 56 -1.87 -0.22 11.28
N CYS A 57 -2.83 -1.04 10.83
CA CYS A 57 -3.26 -1.01 9.42
C CYS A 57 -3.88 0.34 9.01
N LEU A 58 -4.62 0.99 9.91
CA LEU A 58 -5.25 2.28 9.63
C LEU A 58 -4.19 3.35 9.33
N ASN A 59 -3.15 3.44 10.16
CA ASN A 59 -2.07 4.41 10.00
C ASN A 59 -1.21 4.10 8.78
N LEU A 60 -1.01 2.82 8.43
CA LEU A 60 -0.40 2.45 7.15
C LEU A 60 -1.23 2.97 5.95
N GLY A 61 -2.56 2.83 6.00
CA GLY A 61 -3.45 3.37 4.99
C GLY A 61 -3.32 4.89 4.82
N ASN A 62 -3.24 5.60 5.94
CA ASN A 62 -3.02 7.05 5.97
C ASN A 62 -1.65 7.44 5.39
N LEU A 63 -0.59 6.67 5.68
CA LEU A 63 0.74 6.90 5.10
C LEU A 63 0.73 6.72 3.59
N ALA A 64 0.11 5.66 3.09
CA ALA A 64 0.02 5.41 1.66
C ALA A 64 -0.75 6.54 0.94
N GLU A 65 -1.85 7.01 1.52
CA GLU A 65 -2.59 8.17 1.00
C GLU A 65 -1.77 9.45 1.02
N TYR A 66 -1.00 9.68 2.08
CA TYR A 66 -0.09 10.83 2.17
C TYR A 66 1.00 10.78 1.09
N GLN A 67 1.64 9.61 0.90
CA GLN A 67 2.68 9.44 -0.12
C GLN A 67 2.14 9.61 -1.53
N LEU A 68 0.93 9.12 -1.85
CA LEU A 68 0.30 9.31 -3.17
C LEU A 68 0.15 10.77 -3.60
N THR A 69 0.12 11.70 -2.64
CA THR A 69 0.07 13.15 -2.95
C THR A 69 1.44 13.74 -3.29
N TRP A 70 2.50 12.95 -3.25
CA TRP A 70 3.87 13.43 -3.40
C TRP A 70 4.39 13.30 -4.83
N PRO A 71 4.79 14.41 -5.47
CA PRO A 71 5.37 14.35 -6.82
C PRO A 71 6.66 13.54 -6.90
N GLY A 72 7.37 13.37 -5.77
CA GLY A 72 8.65 12.66 -5.68
C GLY A 72 8.59 11.18 -6.05
N ILE A 73 7.41 10.55 -6.00
CA ILE A 73 7.20 9.16 -6.45
C ILE A 73 7.64 8.96 -7.91
N ASN A 74 7.49 9.98 -8.75
CA ASN A 74 7.88 9.90 -10.16
C ASN A 74 9.40 9.81 -10.38
N SER A 75 10.20 9.97 -9.32
CA SER A 75 11.66 9.82 -9.38
C SER A 75 12.16 8.37 -9.30
N ILE A 76 11.28 7.41 -9.00
CA ILE A 76 11.62 5.98 -8.96
C ILE A 76 12.06 5.49 -10.34
N GLN A 77 13.21 4.81 -10.39
CA GLN A 77 13.73 4.16 -11.60
C GLN A 77 13.93 2.66 -11.36
N PRO A 78 13.56 1.79 -12.31
CA PRO A 78 13.00 2.09 -13.63
C PRO A 78 11.50 2.49 -13.62
N PRO A 79 10.93 3.04 -14.71
CA PRO A 79 9.53 3.47 -14.75
C PRO A 79 8.51 2.36 -14.44
N ILE A 80 8.84 1.11 -14.73
CA ILE A 80 8.00 -0.04 -14.36
C ILE A 80 7.87 -0.20 -12.85
N LEU A 81 8.95 0.06 -12.09
CA LEU A 81 8.94 0.02 -10.63
C LEU A 81 8.10 1.17 -10.06
N CYS A 82 8.17 2.35 -10.67
CA CYS A 82 7.28 3.47 -10.33
C CYS A 82 5.81 3.10 -10.51
N HIS A 83 5.46 2.42 -11.61
CA HIS A 83 4.10 1.96 -11.86
C HIS A 83 3.62 0.97 -10.79
N GLU A 84 4.41 -0.07 -10.51
CA GLU A 84 4.07 -1.08 -9.50
C GLU A 84 4.00 -0.48 -8.09
N TYR A 85 4.87 0.48 -7.77
CA TYR A 85 4.80 1.18 -6.50
C TYR A 85 3.52 2.00 -6.34
N ASN A 86 3.10 2.72 -7.38
CA ASN A 86 1.81 3.44 -7.34
C ASN A 86 0.64 2.47 -7.18
N ARG A 87 0.67 1.31 -7.85
CA ARG A 87 -0.33 0.25 -7.67
C ARG A 87 -0.35 -0.27 -6.24
N LEU A 88 0.83 -0.47 -5.64
CA LEU A 88 0.98 -0.90 -4.26
C LEU A 88 0.37 0.11 -3.28
N LEU A 89 0.71 1.40 -3.39
CA LEU A 89 0.14 2.44 -2.52
C LEU A 89 -1.39 2.51 -2.61
N HIS A 90 -1.94 2.37 -3.82
CA HIS A 90 -3.38 2.29 -4.01
C HIS A 90 -4.00 1.02 -3.40
N LYS A 91 -3.32 -0.13 -3.50
CA LYS A 91 -3.72 -1.39 -2.87
C LYS A 91 -3.74 -1.24 -1.35
N ILE A 92 -2.66 -0.74 -0.74
CA ILE A 92 -2.57 -0.46 0.70
C ILE A 92 -3.76 0.41 1.14
N ARG A 93 -3.97 1.56 0.49
CA ARG A 93 -5.09 2.48 0.81
C ARG A 93 -6.45 1.78 0.75
N ARG A 94 -6.66 0.89 -0.22
CA ARG A 94 -7.94 0.17 -0.39
C ARG A 94 -8.13 -0.92 0.66
N VAL A 95 -7.10 -1.72 0.92
CA VAL A 95 -7.15 -2.88 1.82
C VAL A 95 -7.29 -2.43 3.28
N THR A 96 -6.46 -1.47 3.70
CA THR A 96 -6.45 -0.98 5.09
C THR A 96 -7.74 -0.30 5.53
N ARG A 97 -8.44 0.40 4.62
CA ARG A 97 -9.77 0.99 4.90
C ARG A 97 -10.86 -0.04 5.22
N LYS A 98 -10.65 -1.30 4.84
CA LYS A 98 -11.59 -2.41 5.07
C LYS A 98 -11.17 -3.30 6.24
N MET A 99 -9.97 -3.10 6.80
CA MET A 99 -9.43 -3.93 7.87
C MET A 99 -9.64 -3.28 9.24
N PRO A 100 -9.84 -4.08 10.31
CA PRO A 100 -9.72 -3.59 11.68
C PRO A 100 -8.30 -3.04 11.92
N PRO A 101 -8.13 -2.01 12.76
CA PRO A 101 -6.81 -1.43 13.03
C PRO A 101 -5.78 -2.45 13.55
N GLU A 102 -6.25 -3.43 14.32
CA GLU A 102 -5.45 -4.37 15.12
C GLU A 102 -4.87 -5.55 14.33
N GLU A 103 -5.30 -5.77 13.08
CA GLU A 103 -5.06 -7.03 12.38
C GLU A 103 -4.20 -6.87 11.13
N SER A 104 -2.87 -7.01 11.28
CA SER A 104 -1.98 -7.70 10.32
C SER A 104 -0.49 -7.44 10.62
N GLU A 105 0.28 -8.51 10.78
CA GLU A 105 1.74 -8.45 10.85
C GLU A 105 2.35 -7.78 9.61
N ILE A 106 1.73 -7.95 8.44
CA ILE A 106 2.17 -7.33 7.18
C ILE A 106 1.96 -5.83 7.22
N CYS A 107 0.82 -5.35 7.75
CA CYS A 107 0.61 -3.92 7.92
C CYS A 107 1.70 -3.30 8.79
N ARG A 108 2.03 -3.95 9.91
CA ARG A 108 3.10 -3.48 10.80
C ARG A 108 4.44 -3.41 10.10
N LYS A 109 4.83 -4.46 9.38
CA LYS A 109 6.08 -4.49 8.61
C LYS A 109 6.15 -3.36 7.58
N MET A 110 5.09 -3.15 6.80
CA MET A 110 5.06 -2.06 5.82
C MET A 110 5.09 -0.69 6.49
N PHE A 111 4.35 -0.52 7.59
CA PHE A 111 4.35 0.72 8.36
C PHE A 111 5.76 1.07 8.86
N ASP A 112 6.43 0.09 9.47
CA ASP A 112 7.78 0.25 9.99
C ASP A 112 8.77 0.61 8.85
N ILE A 113 8.60 0.03 7.66
CA ILE A 113 9.40 0.39 6.48
C ILE A 113 9.20 1.87 6.09
N PHE A 114 7.95 2.34 6.00
CA PHE A 114 7.68 3.76 5.71
C PHE A 114 8.34 4.68 6.73
N VAL A 115 8.06 4.46 8.02
CA VAL A 115 8.55 5.33 9.10
C VAL A 115 10.08 5.32 9.16
N ASN A 116 10.72 4.15 9.06
CA ASN A 116 12.19 4.06 9.07
C ASN A 116 12.82 4.80 7.88
N ASN A 117 12.16 4.84 6.71
CA ASN A 117 12.66 5.58 5.55
C ASN A 117 12.30 7.08 5.59
N LEU A 118 11.32 7.47 6.40
CA LEU A 118 10.94 8.85 6.64
C LEU A 118 11.89 9.53 7.63
N VAL A 119 12.24 8.85 8.72
CA VAL A 119 13.20 9.34 9.74
C VAL A 119 14.63 9.41 9.19
N ASN A 120 15.00 8.55 8.22
CA ASN A 120 16.36 8.48 7.68
C ASN A 120 16.69 9.48 6.55
N LYS A 121 15.88 10.53 6.33
CA LYS A 121 16.12 11.51 5.24
C LYS A 121 16.40 12.95 5.66
N GLU A 122 16.66 13.23 6.94
CA GLU A 122 17.44 14.43 7.30
C GLU A 122 18.91 14.37 6.80
N GLY A 123 19.36 13.25 6.21
CA GLY A 123 20.76 13.01 5.86
C GLY A 123 21.08 12.57 4.42
N LYS A 124 20.19 12.74 3.43
CA LYS A 124 20.53 12.47 2.01
C LYS A 124 20.48 13.73 1.13
N LEU A 125 21.29 14.71 1.53
CA LEU A 125 22.02 15.57 0.59
C LEU A 125 23.47 15.04 0.55
N GLN A 126 23.75 14.12 -0.37
CA GLN A 126 25.10 13.86 -0.86
C GLN A 126 25.05 13.76 -2.37
#